data_AF-A0AAD8EE10-F1
#
_entry.id   AF-A0AAD8EE10-F1
#
_cell.length_a   1.000
_cell.length_b   1.000
_cell.length_c   1.000
_cell.angle_alpha   90.00
_cell.angle_beta   90.00
_cell.angle_gamma   90.00
#
_symmetry.space_group_name_H-M   'P 1'
#
loop_
_entity.id
_entity.type
_entity.pdbx_description
1 polymer ?
#
loop_
_entity_poly.entity_id
_entity_poly.type
_entity_poly.pdbx_seq_one_letter_code
_entity_poly.pdbx_strand_id
1 'polypeptide(L)'
;MYAERAESKLDIELNLTILKYIGLWPIHLTGYKRIFYLCCSWTLVFSIGLLIVMDSAALVKYWRDIQMSTINSCLILVAISATGKIVIFLVMCGKHEDVVNLFKKNSQLEIKYPCIRKVNSSRLTIAYFILGFIMCLLWDLMPILKAHFIYKDVNKDDSYIWELPNVALYPYDVKSRPLFEITYICEALIGLLYSAATISADTFYISMIIHTTTQLKIL
;
A
#
# COMPACT_ATOMS: atom_id res chain seq x y z
N MET A 1 24.83 -9.67 -21.47
CA MET A 1 24.85 -11.02 -20.87
C MET A 1 25.13 -11.05 -19.36
N TYR A 2 26.31 -10.67 -18.84
CA TYR A 2 26.52 -10.66 -17.37
C TYR A 2 25.70 -9.56 -16.65
N ALA A 3 25.56 -8.39 -17.26
CA ALA A 3 24.74 -7.29 -16.72
C ALA A 3 23.25 -7.66 -16.64
N GLU A 4 22.68 -8.24 -17.72
CA GLU A 4 21.26 -8.66 -17.76
C GLU A 4 20.94 -9.80 -16.78
N ARG A 5 21.91 -10.68 -16.48
CA ARG A 5 21.77 -11.74 -15.45
C ARG A 5 21.71 -11.13 -14.04
N ALA A 6 22.45 -10.05 -13.80
CA ALA A 6 22.39 -9.34 -12.53
C ALA A 6 21.04 -8.63 -12.40
N GLU A 7 20.57 -7.95 -13.44
CA GLU A 7 19.30 -7.22 -13.45
C GLU A 7 18.09 -8.13 -13.16
N SER A 8 18.02 -9.33 -13.72
CA SER A 8 16.86 -10.21 -13.51
C SER A 8 16.70 -10.69 -12.06
N LYS A 9 17.82 -11.02 -11.42
CA LYS A 9 17.85 -11.39 -10.01
C LYS A 9 17.61 -10.17 -9.12
N LEU A 10 18.19 -9.03 -9.51
CA LEU A 10 18.02 -7.76 -8.83
C LEU A 10 16.54 -7.36 -8.76
N ASP A 11 15.76 -7.53 -9.82
CA ASP A 11 14.34 -7.12 -9.85
C ASP A 11 13.47 -7.87 -8.84
N ILE A 12 13.61 -9.20 -8.81
CA ILE A 12 12.86 -10.05 -7.89
C ILE A 12 13.37 -9.84 -6.46
N GLU A 13 14.68 -9.70 -6.26
CA GLU A 13 15.27 -9.45 -4.94
C GLU A 13 14.93 -8.07 -4.39
N LEU A 14 14.86 -7.02 -5.21
CA LEU A 14 14.42 -5.68 -4.83
C LEU A 14 12.98 -5.69 -4.36
N ASN A 15 12.08 -6.30 -5.14
CA ASN A 15 10.67 -6.42 -4.78
C ASN A 15 10.49 -7.22 -3.49
N LEU A 16 11.17 -8.37 -3.35
CA LEU A 16 11.12 -9.17 -2.12
C LEU A 16 11.72 -8.43 -0.91
N THR A 17 12.74 -7.61 -1.11
CA THR A 17 13.34 -6.79 -0.04
C THR A 17 12.37 -5.72 0.43
N ILE A 18 11.70 -5.02 -0.50
CA ILE A 18 10.66 -4.03 -0.17
C ILE A 18 9.51 -4.69 0.59
N LEU A 19 9.06 -5.85 0.10
CA LEU A 19 7.99 -6.64 0.72
C LEU A 19 8.34 -7.11 2.14
N LYS A 20 9.62 -7.39 2.39
CA LYS A 20 10.15 -7.74 3.71
C LYS A 20 10.18 -6.53 4.64
N TYR A 21 10.55 -5.35 4.15
CA TYR A 21 10.55 -4.11 4.95
C TYR A 21 9.13 -3.69 5.36
N ILE A 22 8.15 -3.85 4.48
CA ILE A 22 6.75 -3.54 4.78
C ILE A 22 6.13 -4.61 5.72
N GLY A 23 6.74 -5.79 5.80
CA GLY A 23 6.31 -6.87 6.70
C GLY A 23 5.28 -7.82 6.10
N LEU A 24 5.10 -7.82 4.77
CA LEU A 24 4.21 -8.77 4.08
C LEU A 24 4.88 -10.12 3.78
N TRP A 25 6.19 -10.23 3.95
CA TRP A 25 6.97 -11.44 3.61
C TRP A 25 7.73 -12.04 4.81
N PRO A 26 7.06 -12.81 5.70
CA PRO A 26 7.65 -13.32 6.95
C PRO A 26 8.51 -14.61 6.78
N ILE A 27 8.77 -15.06 5.56
CA ILE A 27 9.08 -16.46 5.26
C ILE A 27 10.50 -16.90 5.66
N HIS A 28 11.52 -16.08 5.43
CA HIS A 28 12.91 -16.46 5.72
C HIS A 28 13.29 -16.38 7.21
N LEU A 29 12.31 -16.14 8.08
CA LEU A 29 12.50 -16.02 9.51
C LEU A 29 12.00 -17.29 10.18
N THR A 30 12.83 -17.92 11.01
CA THR A 30 12.46 -19.11 11.80
C THR A 30 12.22 -18.74 13.26
N GLY A 31 11.33 -19.49 13.93
CA GLY A 31 11.03 -19.34 15.36
C GLY A 31 10.30 -18.05 15.73
N TYR A 32 10.72 -17.42 16.83
CA TYR A 32 10.06 -16.27 17.44
C TYR A 32 9.95 -15.04 16.51
N LYS A 33 10.94 -14.84 15.63
CA LYS A 33 10.95 -13.70 14.69
C LYS A 33 9.81 -13.76 13.68
N ARG A 34 9.42 -14.97 13.25
CA ARG A 34 8.29 -15.16 12.33
C ARG A 34 6.97 -14.81 12.98
N ILE A 35 6.78 -15.26 14.22
CA ILE A 35 5.57 -14.99 15.00
C ILE A 35 5.43 -13.49 15.25
N PHE A 36 6.53 -12.83 15.61
CA PHE A 36 6.56 -11.37 15.79
C PHE A 36 6.15 -10.63 14.50
N TYR A 37 6.74 -10.99 13.36
CA TYR A 37 6.39 -10.38 12.07
C TYR A 37 4.93 -10.60 11.69
N LEU A 38 4.42 -11.83 11.83
CA LEU A 38 3.01 -12.13 11.59
C LEU A 38 2.09 -11.32 12.50
N CYS A 39 2.45 -11.17 13.78
CA CYS A 39 1.72 -10.32 14.71
C CYS A 39 1.69 -8.87 14.24
N CYS A 40 2.81 -8.31 13.80
CA CYS A 40 2.88 -6.95 13.24
C CYS A 40 1.99 -6.81 11.99
N SER A 41 2.03 -7.76 11.06
CA SER A 41 1.20 -7.74 9.85
C SER A 41 -0.29 -7.81 10.19
N TRP A 42 -0.68 -8.67 11.13
CA TRP A 42 -2.06 -8.77 11.59
C TRP A 42 -2.53 -7.54 12.35
N THR A 43 -1.67 -6.91 13.14
CA THR A 43 -1.97 -5.62 13.77
C THR A 43 -2.24 -4.54 12.73
N LEU A 44 -1.47 -4.51 11.62
CA LEU A 44 -1.74 -3.57 10.52
C LEU A 44 -3.11 -3.83 9.87
N VAL A 45 -3.43 -5.08 9.53
CA VAL A 45 -4.74 -5.46 8.97
C VAL A 45 -5.88 -5.09 9.92
N PHE A 46 -5.69 -5.34 11.22
CA PHE A 46 -6.67 -4.98 12.25
C PHE A 46 -6.88 -3.46 12.35
N SER A 47 -5.80 -2.67 12.35
CA SER A 47 -5.88 -1.21 12.35
C SER A 47 -6.63 -0.67 11.14
N ILE A 48 -6.37 -1.21 9.94
CA ILE A 48 -7.10 -0.82 8.72
C ILE A 48 -8.59 -1.22 8.82
N GLY A 49 -8.87 -2.41 9.36
CA GLY A 49 -10.23 -2.86 9.61
C GLY A 49 -11.01 -1.94 10.56
N LEU A 50 -10.36 -1.45 11.62
CA LEU A 50 -10.95 -0.46 12.52
C LEU A 50 -11.27 0.87 11.81
N LEU A 51 -10.38 1.33 10.94
CA LEU A 51 -10.65 2.55 10.13
C LEU A 51 -11.86 2.36 9.23
N ILE A 52 -11.99 1.21 8.55
CA ILE A 52 -13.16 0.90 7.71
C ILE A 52 -14.46 0.94 8.53
N VAL A 53 -14.43 0.44 9.77
CA VAL A 53 -15.60 0.50 10.67
C VAL A 53 -15.94 1.94 11.05
N MET A 54 -14.93 2.77 11.35
CA MET A 54 -15.13 4.19 11.68
C MET A 54 -15.66 4.99 10.47
N ASP A 55 -15.16 4.70 9.27
CA ASP A 55 -15.66 5.28 8.01
C ASP A 55 -17.10 4.84 7.74
N SER A 56 -17.41 3.57 7.99
CA SER A 56 -18.78 3.04 7.85
C SER A 56 -19.75 3.74 8.81
N ALA A 57 -19.33 4.00 10.04
CA ALA A 57 -20.13 4.76 11.01
C ALA A 57 -20.32 6.23 10.57
N ALA A 58 -19.30 6.86 9.99
CA ALA A 58 -19.42 8.18 9.38
C ALA A 58 -20.40 8.18 8.20
N LEU A 59 -20.39 7.13 7.37
CA LEU A 59 -21.30 7.00 6.23
C LEU A 59 -22.76 7.03 6.67
N VAL A 60 -23.09 6.30 7.74
CA VAL A 60 -24.45 6.28 8.31
C VAL A 60 -24.84 7.66 8.85
N LYS A 61 -23.91 8.36 9.51
CA LYS A 61 -24.16 9.68 10.09
C LYS A 61 -24.37 10.76 9.03
N TYR A 62 -23.54 10.78 7.99
CA TYR A 62 -23.56 11.80 6.94
C TYR A 62 -24.38 11.39 5.71
N TRP A 63 -25.20 10.34 5.82
CA TRP A 63 -25.97 9.78 4.70
C TRP A 63 -26.83 10.79 3.93
N ARG A 64 -27.31 11.84 4.60
CA ARG A 64 -28.14 12.89 3.97
C ARG A 64 -27.36 13.85 3.08
N ASP A 65 -26.06 13.99 3.30
CA ASP A 65 -25.18 14.77 2.44
C ASP A 65 -24.64 13.85 1.34
N ILE A 66 -25.20 13.99 0.15
CA ILE A 66 -24.88 13.13 -1.01
C ILE A 66 -23.40 13.26 -1.37
N GLN A 67 -22.80 14.44 -1.24
CA GLN A 67 -21.40 14.66 -1.61
C GLN A 67 -20.47 13.95 -0.64
N MET A 68 -20.66 14.16 0.67
CA MET A 68 -19.84 13.52 1.70
C MET A 68 -20.04 12.00 1.75
N SER A 69 -21.27 11.53 1.56
CA SER A 69 -21.59 10.11 1.52
C SER A 69 -20.93 9.40 0.32
N THR A 70 -20.89 10.06 -0.85
CA THR A 70 -20.25 9.50 -2.05
C THR A 70 -18.74 9.39 -1.88
N ILE A 71 -18.08 10.44 -1.40
CA ILE A 71 -16.63 10.44 -1.13
C ILE A 71 -16.28 9.31 -0.17
N ASN A 72 -17.01 9.20 0.93
CA ASN A 72 -16.76 8.17 1.94
C ASN A 72 -17.00 6.75 1.40
N SER A 73 -18.07 6.55 0.61
CA SER A 73 -18.34 5.26 -0.05
C SER A 73 -17.21 4.82 -0.98
N CYS A 74 -16.65 5.75 -1.75
CA CYS A 74 -15.50 5.47 -2.62
C CYS A 74 -14.26 5.06 -1.80
N LEU A 75 -14.00 5.75 -0.68
CA LEU A 75 -12.88 5.43 0.21
C LEU A 75 -13.03 4.05 0.84
N ILE A 76 -14.22 3.73 1.37
CA ILE A 76 -14.53 2.41 1.93
C ILE A 76 -14.33 1.31 0.88
N LEU A 77 -14.79 1.52 -0.36
CA LEU A 77 -14.62 0.54 -1.43
C LEU A 77 -13.13 0.27 -1.74
N VAL A 78 -12.32 1.33 -1.84
CA VAL A 78 -10.87 1.22 -2.04
C VAL A 78 -10.22 0.51 -0.86
N ALA A 79 -10.62 0.85 0.37
CA ALA A 79 -10.13 0.24 1.60
C ALA A 79 -10.41 -1.27 1.66
N ILE A 80 -11.64 -1.69 1.35
CA ILE A 80 -12.05 -3.09 1.34
C ILE A 80 -11.27 -3.87 0.26
N SER A 81 -11.16 -3.31 -0.94
CA SER A 81 -10.47 -3.96 -2.07
C SER A 81 -9.00 -4.24 -1.75
N ALA A 82 -8.27 -3.23 -1.27
CA ALA A 82 -6.85 -3.41 -1.00
C ALA A 82 -6.57 -4.15 0.31
N THR A 83 -7.43 -4.05 1.33
CA THR A 83 -7.37 -4.95 2.51
C THR A 83 -7.56 -6.41 2.09
N GLY A 84 -8.53 -6.68 1.21
CA GLY A 84 -8.75 -8.02 0.65
C GLY A 84 -7.49 -8.56 -0.06
N LYS A 85 -6.82 -7.73 -0.87
CA LYS A 85 -5.55 -8.09 -1.51
C LYS A 85 -4.47 -8.44 -0.48
N ILE A 86 -4.28 -7.61 0.55
CA ILE A 86 -3.27 -7.82 1.59
C ILE A 86 -3.55 -9.12 2.36
N VAL A 87 -4.82 -9.37 2.73
CA VAL A 87 -5.21 -10.59 3.43
C VAL A 87 -4.98 -11.83 2.56
N ILE A 88 -5.38 -11.81 1.29
CA ILE A 88 -5.13 -12.91 0.36
C ILE A 88 -3.62 -13.16 0.23
N PHE A 89 -2.84 -12.09 0.11
CA PHE A 89 -1.37 -12.17 0.02
C PHE A 89 -0.75 -12.83 1.25
N LEU A 90 -1.20 -12.45 2.46
CA LEU A 90 -0.73 -13.03 3.72
C LEU A 90 -1.14 -14.51 3.88
N VAL A 91 -2.36 -14.87 3.49
CA VAL A 91 -2.86 -16.25 3.58
C VAL A 91 -2.17 -17.16 2.57
N MET A 92 -1.95 -16.67 1.34
CA MET A 92 -1.31 -17.44 0.26
C MET A 92 0.21 -17.33 0.25
N CYS A 93 0.80 -16.72 1.28
CA CYS A 93 2.24 -16.45 1.38
C CYS A 93 3.10 -17.71 1.11
N GLY A 94 2.71 -18.88 1.60
CA GLY A 94 3.41 -20.14 1.32
C GLY A 94 3.40 -20.55 -0.17
N LYS A 95 2.28 -20.36 -0.88
CA LYS A 95 2.22 -20.64 -2.32
C LYS A 95 3.03 -19.64 -3.13
N HIS A 96 3.05 -18.37 -2.71
CA HIS A 96 3.88 -17.35 -3.35
C HIS A 96 5.36 -17.71 -3.25
N GLU A 97 5.81 -18.28 -2.13
CA GLU A 97 7.17 -18.79 -1.99
C GLU A 97 7.49 -19.91 -2.99
N ASP A 98 6.62 -20.91 -3.11
CA ASP A 98 6.82 -22.03 -4.04
C ASP A 98 6.99 -21.53 -5.48
N VAL A 99 6.16 -20.56 -5.88
CA VAL A 99 6.23 -19.94 -7.20
C VAL A 99 7.51 -19.12 -7.37
N VAL A 100 7.93 -18.34 -6.37
CA VAL A 100 9.22 -17.63 -6.40
C VAL A 100 10.39 -18.60 -6.52
N ASN A 101 10.36 -19.72 -5.79
CA ASN A 101 11.41 -20.74 -5.84
C ASN A 101 11.46 -21.43 -7.20
N LEU A 102 10.31 -21.70 -7.81
CA LEU A 102 10.21 -22.21 -9.17
C LEU A 102 10.82 -21.25 -10.19
N PHE A 103 10.56 -19.94 -10.06
CA PHE A 103 11.17 -18.93 -10.92
C PHE A 103 12.67 -18.78 -10.71
N LYS A 104 13.15 -18.80 -9.46
CA LYS A 104 14.60 -18.81 -9.17
C LYS A 104 15.29 -20.00 -9.83
N LYS A 105 14.65 -21.18 -9.82
CA LYS A 105 15.16 -22.39 -10.51
C LYS A 105 15.15 -22.24 -12.04
N ASN A 106 14.04 -21.77 -12.61
CA ASN A 106 13.86 -21.63 -14.06
C ASN A 106 14.60 -20.43 -14.67
N SER A 107 15.09 -19.49 -13.86
CA SER A 107 15.93 -18.38 -14.29
C SER A 107 17.21 -18.85 -15.03
N GLN A 108 17.64 -20.11 -14.85
CA GLN A 108 18.76 -20.69 -15.57
C GLN A 108 18.49 -20.87 -17.08
N LEU A 109 17.23 -21.11 -17.49
CA LEU A 109 16.83 -21.30 -18.89
C LEU A 109 16.74 -19.97 -19.65
N GLU A 110 16.36 -18.89 -18.97
CA GLU A 110 16.24 -17.54 -19.56
C GLU A 110 17.58 -16.94 -20.01
N ILE A 111 18.70 -17.41 -19.43
CA ILE A 111 20.06 -16.94 -19.76
C ILE A 111 20.43 -17.27 -21.21
N LYS A 112 19.76 -18.25 -21.83
CA LYS A 112 20.00 -18.69 -23.19
C LYS A 112 19.42 -17.73 -24.26
N TYR A 113 18.43 -16.88 -23.91
CA TYR A 113 17.74 -15.99 -24.87
C TYR A 113 17.64 -14.53 -24.35
N PRO A 114 18.77 -13.79 -24.27
CA PRO A 114 18.81 -12.45 -23.69
C PRO A 114 18.01 -11.41 -24.50
N CYS A 115 17.87 -11.61 -25.82
CA CYS A 115 17.20 -10.67 -26.72
C CYS A 115 15.69 -10.51 -26.49
N ILE A 116 15.04 -11.49 -25.84
CA ILE A 116 13.59 -11.47 -25.59
C ILE A 116 13.27 -10.60 -24.36
N ARG A 117 14.21 -10.45 -23.42
CA ARG A 117 14.02 -9.76 -22.14
C ARG A 117 14.52 -8.31 -22.17
N LYS A 118 14.21 -7.57 -23.24
CA LYS A 118 14.37 -6.10 -23.24
C LYS A 118 13.17 -5.42 -22.57
N VAL A 119 12.75 -5.93 -21.41
CA VAL A 119 11.68 -5.31 -20.60
C VAL A 119 12.34 -4.72 -19.37
N ASN A 120 12.29 -3.39 -19.28
CA ASN A 120 12.78 -2.56 -18.18
C ASN A 120 11.93 -2.75 -16.90
N SER A 121 11.77 -4.00 -16.45
CA SER A 121 10.87 -4.41 -15.36
C SER A 121 11.24 -3.74 -14.02
N SER A 122 12.53 -3.56 -13.75
CA SER A 122 13.05 -2.80 -12.60
C SER A 122 12.63 -1.33 -12.65
N ARG A 123 12.74 -0.69 -13.82
CA ARG A 123 12.40 0.73 -13.95
C ARG A 123 10.90 0.97 -13.80
N LEU A 124 10.08 0.05 -14.31
CA LEU A 124 8.62 0.08 -14.12
C LEU A 124 8.25 -0.08 -12.64
N THR A 125 8.88 -1.04 -11.96
CA THR A 125 8.74 -1.25 -10.52
C THR A 125 9.08 0.01 -9.72
N ILE A 126 10.27 0.57 -9.95
CA ILE A 126 10.73 1.77 -9.25
C ILE A 126 9.83 2.97 -9.54
N ALA A 127 9.43 3.17 -10.80
CA ALA A 127 8.52 4.25 -11.18
C ALA A 127 7.16 4.12 -10.49
N TYR A 128 6.62 2.90 -10.37
CA TYR A 128 5.35 2.64 -9.72
C TYR A 128 5.41 2.93 -8.21
N PHE A 129 6.50 2.56 -7.54
CA PHE A 129 6.74 2.93 -6.15
C PHE A 129 6.88 4.44 -5.94
N ILE A 130 7.64 5.13 -6.79
CA ILE A 130 7.80 6.60 -6.71
C ILE A 130 6.46 7.30 -6.91
N LEU A 131 5.71 6.89 -7.94
CA LEU A 131 4.40 7.49 -8.24
C LEU A 131 3.42 7.26 -7.09
N GLY A 132 3.37 6.05 -6.54
CA GLY A 132 2.53 5.75 -5.38
C GLY A 132 2.91 6.55 -4.13
N PHE A 133 4.21 6.72 -3.88
CA PHE A 133 4.70 7.55 -2.78
C PHE A 133 4.29 9.02 -2.93
N ILE A 134 4.45 9.58 -4.13
CA ILE A 134 4.02 10.95 -4.43
C ILE A 134 2.51 11.12 -4.22
N MET A 135 1.70 10.15 -4.68
CA MET A 135 0.24 10.21 -4.50
C MET A 135 -0.17 10.20 -3.02
N CYS A 136 0.52 9.42 -2.18
CA CYS A 136 0.25 9.40 -0.74
C CYS A 136 0.61 10.74 -0.09
N LEU A 137 1.79 11.30 -0.41
CA LEU A 137 2.18 12.61 0.09
C LEU A 137 1.20 13.70 -0.33
N LEU A 138 0.72 13.67 -1.57
CA LEU A 138 -0.28 14.64 -2.04
C LEU A 138 -1.60 14.48 -1.28
N TRP A 139 -2.04 13.25 -1.01
CA TRP A 139 -3.26 12.99 -0.23
C TRP A 139 -3.15 13.56 1.19
N ASP A 140 -2.05 13.28 1.88
CA ASP A 140 -1.80 13.77 3.24
C ASP A 140 -1.55 15.28 3.28
N LEU A 141 -1.09 15.91 2.20
CA LEU A 141 -0.86 17.36 2.15
C LEU A 141 -2.13 18.16 1.80
N MET A 142 -3.12 17.56 1.14
CA MET A 142 -4.37 18.22 0.73
C MET A 142 -5.10 18.96 1.87
N PRO A 143 -5.37 18.35 3.04
CA PRO A 143 -6.08 19.05 4.13
C PRO A 143 -5.28 20.22 4.69
N ILE A 144 -3.94 20.11 4.76
CA ILE A 144 -3.05 21.20 5.20
C ILE A 144 -3.08 22.36 4.21
N LEU A 145 -3.01 22.07 2.90
CA LEU A 145 -3.09 23.08 1.86
C LEU A 145 -4.46 23.77 1.86
N LYS A 146 -5.55 23.01 1.99
CA LYS A 146 -6.89 23.59 2.13
C LYS A 146 -6.99 24.50 3.34
N ALA A 147 -6.52 24.06 4.50
CA ALA A 147 -6.49 24.89 5.70
C ALA A 147 -5.67 26.18 5.49
N HIS A 148 -4.52 26.11 4.81
CA HIS A 148 -3.69 27.27 4.54
C HIS A 148 -4.30 28.25 3.51
N PHE A 149 -4.87 27.74 2.43
CA PHE A 149 -5.49 28.57 1.38
C PHE A 149 -6.81 29.19 1.86
N ILE A 150 -7.66 28.43 2.56
CA ILE A 150 -8.94 28.92 3.10
C ILE A 150 -8.70 29.96 4.22
N TYR A 151 -7.66 29.76 5.04
CA TYR A 151 -7.25 30.76 6.05
C TYR A 151 -6.87 32.10 5.43
N LYS A 152 -6.31 32.10 4.21
CA LYS A 152 -5.96 33.35 3.51
C LYS A 152 -7.17 34.09 2.95
N ASP A 153 -8.29 33.40 2.73
CA ASP A 153 -9.51 33.95 2.12
C ASP A 153 -10.53 34.44 3.16
N VAL A 154 -10.61 33.77 4.32
CA VAL A 154 -11.63 34.04 5.36
C VAL A 154 -11.00 34.76 6.55
N ASN A 155 -10.85 36.08 6.43
CA ASN A 155 -10.42 36.95 7.51
C ASN A 155 -11.58 37.42 8.41
N LYS A 156 -12.73 36.72 8.41
CA LYS A 156 -13.95 37.03 9.20
C LYS A 156 -14.80 35.78 9.42
N ASP A 157 -14.42 34.90 10.33
CA ASP A 157 -15.30 34.13 11.25
C ASP A 157 -14.45 33.05 11.92
N ASP A 158 -14.33 33.16 13.25
CA ASP A 158 -13.41 32.44 14.16
C ASP A 158 -13.68 30.94 14.32
N SER A 159 -13.84 30.18 13.24
CA SER A 159 -13.91 28.72 13.31
C SER A 159 -12.91 28.07 12.35
N TYR A 160 -11.71 27.80 12.85
CA TYR A 160 -10.77 26.89 12.18
C TYR A 160 -11.41 25.50 12.06
N ILE A 161 -11.84 25.12 10.86
CA ILE A 161 -12.32 23.76 10.57
C ILE A 161 -11.09 22.92 10.22
N TRP A 162 -10.47 22.31 11.23
CA TRP A 162 -9.46 21.28 10.99
C TRP A 162 -10.15 20.04 10.42
N GLU A 163 -9.90 19.76 9.14
CA GLU A 163 -10.40 18.56 8.46
C GLU A 163 -9.33 17.47 8.52
N LEU A 164 -9.74 16.26 8.91
CA LEU A 164 -8.89 15.08 8.80
C LEU A 164 -8.84 14.62 7.34
N PRO A 165 -7.75 13.94 6.92
CA PRO A 165 -7.64 13.34 5.59
C PRO A 165 -8.83 12.42 5.27
N ASN A 166 -9.32 11.68 6.27
CA ASN A 166 -10.50 10.82 6.16
C ASN A 166 -11.66 11.36 7.00
N VAL A 167 -12.85 11.34 6.42
CA VAL A 167 -14.10 11.70 7.12
C VAL A 167 -14.59 10.49 7.91
N ALA A 168 -13.97 10.25 9.07
CA ALA A 168 -14.31 9.12 9.94
C ALA A 168 -15.00 9.58 11.24
N LEU A 169 -15.81 8.69 11.83
CA LEU A 169 -16.48 8.96 13.11
C LEU A 169 -15.65 8.37 14.25
N TYR A 170 -14.97 9.25 14.96
CA TYR A 170 -14.22 8.91 16.16
C TYR A 170 -15.09 9.03 17.43
N PRO A 171 -14.91 8.14 18.42
CA PRO A 171 -15.68 8.18 19.68
C PRO A 171 -15.25 9.33 20.63
N TYR A 172 -14.20 10.06 20.28
CA TYR A 172 -13.68 11.22 21.01
C TYR A 172 -13.79 12.47 20.14
N ASP A 173 -13.74 13.65 20.78
CA ASP A 173 -13.78 14.92 20.06
C ASP A 173 -12.43 15.19 19.36
N VAL A 174 -12.40 14.94 18.06
CA VAL A 174 -11.20 15.10 17.22
C VAL A 174 -10.87 16.58 17.00
N LYS A 175 -11.80 17.51 17.24
CA LYS A 175 -11.54 18.95 17.05
C LYS A 175 -10.79 19.57 18.23
N SER A 176 -10.70 18.85 19.35
CA SER A 176 -9.97 19.28 20.52
C SER A 176 -8.47 19.00 20.39
N ARG A 177 -7.63 20.04 20.50
CA ARG A 177 -6.17 19.88 20.64
C ARG A 177 -5.86 19.29 22.01
N PRO A 178 -4.94 18.31 22.16
CA PRO A 178 -3.93 17.81 21.20
C PRO A 178 -4.32 16.53 20.43
N LEU A 179 -5.52 15.98 20.67
CA LEU A 179 -5.93 14.69 20.12
C LEU A 179 -6.02 14.71 18.58
N PHE A 180 -6.37 15.86 18.00
CA PHE A 180 -6.36 16.07 16.55
C PHE A 180 -5.01 15.70 15.91
N GLU A 181 -3.91 16.27 16.42
CA GLU A 181 -2.57 16.15 15.82
C GLU A 181 -2.06 14.71 15.90
N ILE A 182 -2.34 14.04 17.02
CA ILE A 182 -2.00 12.62 17.21
C ILE A 182 -2.76 11.75 16.22
N THR A 183 -4.08 11.97 16.11
CA THR A 183 -4.94 11.19 15.20
C THR A 183 -4.49 11.37 13.75
N TYR A 184 -4.19 12.61 13.36
CA TYR A 184 -3.68 12.95 12.04
C TYR A 184 -2.38 12.22 11.70
N ILE A 185 -1.39 12.26 12.60
CA ILE A 185 -0.11 11.57 12.40
C ILE A 185 -0.32 10.05 12.32
N CYS A 186 -1.19 9.50 13.17
CA CYS A 186 -1.51 8.08 13.15
C CYS A 186 -2.17 7.66 11.84
N GLU A 187 -3.17 8.40 11.35
CA GLU A 187 -3.83 8.15 10.07
C GLU A 187 -2.84 8.22 8.90
N ALA A 188 -1.98 9.25 8.86
CA ALA A 188 -0.97 9.40 7.81
C ALA A 188 0.03 8.23 7.81
N LEU A 189 0.50 7.80 9.00
CA LEU A 189 1.40 6.64 9.12
C LEU A 189 0.73 5.34 8.69
N ILE A 190 -0.52 5.11 9.10
CA ILE A 190 -1.28 3.91 8.70
C ILE A 190 -1.53 3.94 7.19
N GLY A 191 -1.92 5.09 6.63
CA GLY A 191 -2.13 5.30 5.21
C GLY A 191 -0.88 5.03 4.38
N LEU A 192 0.29 5.50 4.82
CA LEU A 192 1.57 5.26 4.17
C LEU A 192 1.97 3.78 4.19
N LEU A 193 1.80 3.10 5.33
CA LEU A 193 2.09 1.66 5.42
C LEU A 193 1.10 0.83 4.57
N TYR A 194 -0.17 1.23 4.56
CA TYR A 194 -1.23 0.59 3.78
C TYR A 194 -1.01 0.71 2.28
N SER A 195 -0.69 1.91 1.81
CA SER A 195 -0.41 2.16 0.39
C SER A 195 0.85 1.43 -0.05
N ALA A 196 1.93 1.47 0.75
CA ALA A 196 3.15 0.73 0.49
C ALA A 196 2.88 -0.77 0.38
N ALA A 197 2.11 -1.35 1.31
CA ALA A 197 1.69 -2.75 1.29
C ALA A 197 0.94 -3.09 0.00
N THR A 198 -0.03 -2.28 -0.39
CA THR A 198 -0.83 -2.50 -1.60
C THR A 198 0.02 -2.42 -2.87
N ILE A 199 0.82 -1.37 -3.00
CA ILE A 199 1.71 -1.16 -4.16
C ILE A 199 2.71 -2.31 -4.27
N SER A 200 3.27 -2.77 -3.15
CA SER A 200 4.23 -3.86 -3.14
C SER A 200 3.61 -5.20 -3.56
N ALA A 201 2.37 -5.47 -3.14
CA ALA A 201 1.63 -6.65 -3.58
C ALA A 201 1.31 -6.59 -5.09
N ASP A 202 0.83 -5.45 -5.60
CA ASP A 202 0.52 -5.27 -7.02
C ASP A 202 1.79 -5.42 -7.89
N THR A 203 2.89 -4.82 -7.45
CA THR A 203 4.19 -4.91 -8.14
C THR A 203 4.70 -6.36 -8.17
N PHE A 204 4.51 -7.12 -7.09
CA PHE A 204 4.85 -8.53 -7.05
C PHE A 204 4.08 -9.33 -8.09
N TYR A 205 2.75 -9.14 -8.17
CA TYR A 205 1.92 -9.83 -9.18
C TYR A 205 2.30 -9.45 -10.61
N ILE A 206 2.52 -8.16 -10.88
CA ILE A 206 2.98 -7.69 -12.20
C ILE A 206 4.32 -8.34 -12.57
N SER A 207 5.27 -8.39 -11.63
CA SER A 207 6.57 -9.03 -11.84
C SER A 207 6.42 -10.52 -12.19
N MET A 208 5.50 -11.23 -11.54
CA MET A 208 5.20 -12.63 -11.85
C MET A 208 4.56 -12.81 -13.22
N ILE A 209 3.65 -11.93 -13.61
CA ILE A 209 3.01 -11.95 -14.94
C ILE A 209 4.06 -11.72 -16.04
N ILE A 210 4.94 -10.72 -15.85
CA ILE A 210 6.03 -10.42 -16.80
C ILE A 210 6.96 -11.63 -16.94
N HIS A 211 7.34 -12.25 -15.83
CA HIS A 211 8.21 -13.43 -15.84
C HIS A 211 7.53 -14.61 -16.55
N THR A 212 6.26 -14.89 -16.25
CA THR A 212 5.50 -15.99 -16.89
C THR A 212 5.34 -15.75 -18.39
N THR A 213 5.04 -14.52 -18.80
CA THR A 213 4.90 -14.15 -20.22
C THR A 213 6.23 -14.27 -20.97
N THR A 214 7.34 -13.93 -20.31
CA THR A 214 8.69 -14.09 -20.87
C THR A 214 9.03 -15.56 -21.08
N GLN A 215 8.72 -16.42 -20.11
CA GLN A 215 8.89 -17.87 -20.22
C GLN A 215 8.05 -18.47 -21.34
N LEU A 216 6.78 -18.08 -21.46
CA LEU A 216 5.89 -18.52 -22.54
C LEU A 216 6.36 -18.11 -23.93
N LYS A 217 7.03 -16.95 -24.05
CA LYS A 217 7.58 -16.47 -25.33
C LYS A 217 8.87 -17.20 -25.74
N ILE A 218 9.58 -17.78 -24.77
CA ILE A 218 10.80 -18.56 -25.00
C ILE A 218 10.48 -20.00 -25.41
N LEU A 219 9.35 -20.54 -24.94
CA LEU A 219 8.84 -21.88 -25.26
C LEU A 219 8.31 -21.94 -26.69
#